data_AF-A0A644SVJ8-F1
#
_entry.id   AF-A0A644SVJ8-F1
#
_cell.length_a   1.000
_cell.length_b   1.000
_cell.length_c   1.000
_cell.angle_alpha   90.00
_cell.angle_beta   90.00
_cell.angle_gamma   90.00
#
_symmetry.space_group_name_H-M   'P 1'
#
loop_
_entity.id
_entity.type
_entity.pdbx_description
1 polymer ?
#
loop_
_entity_poly.entity_id
_entity_poly.type
_entity_poly.pdbx_seq_one_letter_code
_entity_poly.pdbx_strand_id
1 'polypeptide(L)'
;MRSRYPVLQFIIIVLKILAVLIALAGLVMSIYVMTGQSVTFFEIASSFSVFAGIMGILGSLITGVLIFASAELMQCLIDIERNTRKTARLLNTN
;
A
#
# COMPACT_ATOMS: atom_id res chain seq x y z
N MET A 1 -26.38 10.43 9.32
CA MET A 1 -25.60 9.94 10.49
C MET A 1 -24.13 10.23 10.23
N ARG A 2 -23.50 11.17 10.96
CA ARG A 2 -22.08 11.53 10.78
C ARG A 2 -21.19 10.30 11.07
N SER A 3 -20.30 9.95 10.13
CA SER A 3 -19.19 9.02 10.37
C SER A 3 -18.43 9.51 11.61
N ARG A 4 -18.28 8.69 12.65
CA ARG A 4 -17.47 9.04 13.84
C ARG A 4 -15.96 8.97 13.55
N TYR A 5 -15.56 8.41 12.41
CA TYR A 5 -14.17 8.24 12.02
C TYR A 5 -13.87 8.87 10.64
N PRO A 6 -14.19 10.16 10.41
CA PRO A 6 -13.94 10.80 9.12
C PRO A 6 -12.44 10.90 8.83
N VAL A 7 -11.63 11.13 9.87
CA VAL A 7 -10.16 11.17 9.79
C VAL A 7 -9.59 9.81 9.41
N LEU A 8 -10.11 8.72 9.97
CA LEU A 8 -9.58 7.38 9.69
C LEU A 8 -9.89 6.95 8.25
N GLN A 9 -11.08 7.30 7.74
CA GLN A 9 -11.42 7.08 6.33
C GLN A 9 -10.51 7.88 5.39
N PHE A 10 -10.17 9.11 5.76
CA PHE A 10 -9.22 9.92 4.99
C PHE A 10 -7.82 9.28 4.99
N ILE A 11 -7.33 8.82 6.14
CA ILE A 11 -6.03 8.13 6.25
C ILE A 11 -6.00 6.87 5.37
N ILE A 12 -7.09 6.09 5.32
CA ILE A 12 -7.18 4.91 4.45
C ILE A 12 -7.00 5.28 2.97
N ILE A 13 -7.65 6.36 2.51
CA ILE A 13 -7.50 6.85 1.13
C ILE A 13 -6.04 7.26 0.86
N VAL A 14 -5.44 8.02 1.78
CA VAL A 14 -4.04 8.44 1.68
C VAL A 14 -3.10 7.24 1.63
N LEU A 15 -3.34 6.21 2.45
CA LEU A 15 -2.54 4.97 2.43
C LEU A 15 -2.66 4.21 1.12
N LYS A 16 -3.85 4.14 0.52
CA LYS A 16 -4.03 3.52 -0.81
C LYS A 16 -3.26 4.28 -1.89
N ILE A 17 -3.30 5.61 -1.86
CA ILE A 17 -2.53 6.46 -2.78
C ILE A 17 -1.02 6.24 -2.57
N LEU A 18 -0.55 6.25 -1.31
CA LEU A 18 0.84 6.00 -0.97
C LEU A 18 1.31 4.62 -1.43
N ALA A 19 0.47 3.58 -1.29
CA ALA A 19 0.78 2.24 -1.76
C ALA A 19 1.09 2.22 -3.25
N VAL A 20 0.27 2.90 -4.06
CA VAL A 20 0.47 3.01 -5.51
C VAL A 20 1.72 3.82 -5.83
N LEU A 21 1.94 4.95 -5.14
CA LEU A 21 3.12 5.78 -5.35
C LEU A 21 4.42 5.03 -5.03
N ILE A 22 4.44 4.27 -3.92
CA ILE A 22 5.61 3.46 -3.53
C ILE A 22 5.87 2.36 -4.57
N ALA A 23 4.83 1.68 -5.04
CA ALA A 23 4.97 0.66 -6.07
C ALA A 23 5.57 1.24 -7.36
N LEU A 24 5.05 2.38 -7.83
CA LEU A 24 5.53 3.08 -9.02
C LEU A 24 6.96 3.60 -8.84
N ALA A 25 7.27 4.24 -7.72
CA ALA A 25 8.61 4.73 -7.42
C ALA A 25 9.63 3.58 -7.39
N GLY A 26 9.28 2.46 -6.74
CA GLY A 26 10.13 1.28 -6.73
C GLY A 26 10.34 0.67 -8.11
N LEU A 27 9.33 0.72 -8.97
CA LEU A 27 9.43 0.25 -10.37
C LEU A 27 10.42 1.12 -11.17
N VAL A 28 10.29 2.45 -11.08
CA VAL A 28 11.21 3.40 -11.73
C VAL A 28 12.65 3.20 -11.24
N MET A 29 12.84 3.11 -9.92
CA MET A 29 14.17 2.89 -9.32
C MET A 29 14.78 1.56 -9.76
N SER A 30 13.97 0.52 -9.88
CA SER A 30 14.45 -0.79 -10.31
C SER A 30 14.89 -0.78 -11.77
N ILE A 31 14.14 -0.11 -12.66
CA ILE A 31 14.55 0.09 -14.05
C ILE A 31 15.86 0.87 -14.12
N TYR A 32 16.00 1.93 -13.32
CA TYR A 32 17.23 2.73 -13.27
C TYR A 32 18.45 1.86 -12.93
N VAL A 33 18.34 1.00 -11.93
CA VAL A 33 19.39 0.04 -11.55
C VAL A 33 19.72 -0.93 -12.71
N MET A 34 18.73 -1.40 -13.47
CA MET A 34 18.96 -2.31 -14.60
C MET A 34 19.78 -1.68 -15.73
N THR A 35 19.73 -0.34 -15.90
CA THR A 35 20.54 0.36 -16.90
C THR A 35 22.02 0.46 -16.55
N GLY A 36 22.45 -0.15 -15.44
CA GLY A 36 23.83 -0.09 -14.94
C GLY A 36 24.15 1.24 -14.25
N GLN A 37 23.17 2.13 -14.13
CA GLN A 37 23.27 3.35 -13.34
C GLN A 37 22.93 2.98 -11.89
N SER A 38 23.94 2.87 -11.03
CA SER A 38 23.72 2.68 -9.60
C SER A 38 23.49 4.03 -8.93
N VAL A 39 22.47 4.10 -8.07
CA VAL A 39 22.20 5.27 -7.20
C VAL A 39 23.16 5.29 -6.01
N THR A 40 23.88 4.19 -5.78
CA THR A 40 24.87 3.97 -4.74
C THR A 40 26.23 3.70 -5.38
N PHE A 41 27.34 4.07 -4.73
CA PHE A 41 28.73 3.93 -5.24
C PHE A 41 29.21 2.49 -5.52
N PHE A 42 28.34 1.48 -5.51
CA PHE A 42 28.71 0.12 -5.86
C PHE A 42 28.68 -0.06 -7.37
N GLU A 43 29.86 -0.27 -7.97
CA GLU A 43 29.97 -0.83 -9.31
C GLU A 43 29.54 -2.29 -9.26
N ILE A 44 28.37 -2.55 -9.79
CA ILE A 44 27.78 -3.88 -9.87
C ILE A 44 28.02 -4.39 -11.29
N ALA A 45 28.55 -5.62 -11.41
CA ALA A 45 28.66 -6.29 -12.72
C ALA A 45 27.29 -6.31 -13.43
N SER A 46 27.28 -6.05 -14.74
CA SER A 46 26.05 -5.85 -15.54
C SER A 46 25.02 -6.99 -15.45
N SER A 47 25.44 -8.23 -15.21
CA SER A 47 24.52 -9.35 -15.00
C SER A 47 23.80 -9.29 -13.64
N PHE A 48 24.45 -8.76 -12.60
CA PHE A 48 23.87 -8.64 -11.27
C PHE A 48 22.93 -7.43 -11.17
N SER A 49 23.14 -6.37 -11.95
CA SER A 49 22.24 -5.20 -11.97
C SER A 49 20.86 -5.54 -12.55
N VAL A 50 20.83 -6.37 -13.60
CA VAL A 50 19.56 -6.88 -14.17
C VAL A 50 18.81 -7.74 -13.16
N PHE A 51 19.51 -8.66 -12.47
CA PHE A 51 18.91 -9.49 -11.43
C PHE A 51 18.38 -8.65 -10.25
N ALA A 52 19.16 -7.69 -9.76
CA ALA A 52 18.76 -6.79 -8.70
C ALA A 52 17.54 -5.95 -9.08
N GLY A 53 17.46 -5.49 -10.32
CA GLY A 53 16.29 -4.76 -10.83
C GLY A 53 15.02 -5.61 -10.87
N ILE A 54 15.10 -6.86 -11.34
CA ILE A 54 13.93 -7.78 -11.32
C ILE A 54 13.45 -8.01 -9.88
N MET A 55 14.38 -8.25 -8.95
CA MET A 55 14.06 -8.42 -7.53
C MET A 55 13.49 -7.14 -6.92
N GLY A 56 13.98 -5.97 -7.35
CA GLY A 56 13.45 -4.66 -6.96
C GLY A 56 12.00 -4.46 -7.42
N ILE A 57 11.66 -4.84 -8.66
CA ILE A 57 10.28 -4.77 -9.18
C ILE A 57 9.36 -5.68 -8.37
N LEU A 58 9.77 -6.93 -8.13
CA LEU A 58 9.00 -7.86 -7.32
C LEU A 58 8.82 -7.33 -5.89
N GLY A 59 9.88 -6.82 -5.28
CA GLY A 59 9.86 -6.23 -3.94
C GLY A 59 8.93 -5.02 -3.84
N SER A 60 8.95 -4.11 -4.83
CA SER A 60 8.10 -2.93 -4.83
C SER A 60 6.63 -3.27 -5.03
N LEU A 61 6.32 -4.23 -5.90
CA LEU A 61 4.96 -4.72 -6.11
C LEU A 61 4.42 -5.40 -4.86
N ILE A 62 5.18 -6.31 -4.24
CA ILE A 62 4.77 -6.99 -3.00
C ILE A 62 4.51 -5.96 -1.90
N THR A 63 5.44 -5.01 -1.72
CA THR A 63 5.31 -3.97 -0.68
C THR A 63 4.07 -3.10 -0.93
N GLY A 64 3.86 -2.65 -2.18
CA GLY A 64 2.68 -1.86 -2.54
C GLY A 64 1.37 -2.62 -2.30
N VAL A 65 1.31 -3.90 -2.69
CA VAL A 65 0.12 -4.76 -2.46
C VAL A 65 -0.14 -4.94 -0.97
N LEU A 66 0.88 -5.17 -0.15
CA LEU A 66 0.72 -5.32 1.30
C LEU A 66 0.19 -4.05 1.97
N ILE A 67 0.73 -2.88 1.61
CA ILE A 67 0.22 -1.60 2.11
C ILE A 67 -1.24 -1.40 1.69
N PHE A 68 -1.56 -1.66 0.43
CA PHE A 68 -2.93 -1.54 -0.07
C PHE A 68 -3.90 -2.49 0.66
N ALA A 69 -3.51 -3.76 0.83
CA ALA A 69 -4.29 -4.75 1.55
C ALA A 69 -4.52 -4.35 3.01
N SER A 70 -3.51 -3.78 3.68
CA SER A 70 -3.68 -3.26 5.04
C SER A 70 -4.70 -2.12 5.12
N ALA A 71 -4.73 -1.25 4.11
CA ALA A 71 -5.70 -0.15 4.02
C ALA A 71 -7.13 -0.67 3.81
N GLU A 72 -7.31 -1.69 2.98
CA GLU A 72 -8.60 -2.37 2.80
C GLU A 72 -9.05 -3.09 4.08
N LEU A 73 -8.14 -3.75 4.79
CA LEU A 73 -8.46 -4.40 6.06
C LEU A 73 -8.96 -3.39 7.10
N MET A 74 -8.32 -2.22 7.21
CA MET A 74 -8.79 -1.14 8.07
C MET A 74 -10.18 -0.65 7.67
N GLN A 75 -10.44 -0.52 6.36
CA GLN A 75 -11.77 -0.14 5.87
C GLN A 75 -12.83 -1.19 6.26
N CYS A 76 -12.52 -2.47 6.09
CA CYS A 76 -13.40 -3.58 6.46
C CYS A 76 -13.75 -3.55 7.96
N LEU A 77 -12.78 -3.32 8.84
CA LEU A 77 -13.02 -3.21 10.28
C LEU A 77 -13.96 -2.06 10.64
N ILE A 78 -13.83 -0.91 9.98
CA ILE A 78 -14.74 0.24 10.17
C ILE A 78 -16.16 -0.12 9.74
N ASP A 79 -16.30 -0.83 8.62
CA ASP A 79 -17.62 -1.20 8.11
C ASP A 79 -18.29 -2.26 8.98
N ILE A 80 -17.53 -3.20 9.56
CA ILE A 80 -18.02 -4.13 10.59
C ILE A 80 -18.54 -3.34 11.80
N GLU A 81 -17.76 -2.40 12.34
CA GLU A 81 -18.16 -1.59 13.50
C GLU A 81 -19.47 -0.83 13.24
N ARG A 82 -19.58 -0.21 12.06
CA ARG A 82 -20.79 0.51 11.65
C ARG A 82 -22.01 -0.40 11.57
N ASN A 83 -21.85 -1.59 11.01
CA ASN A 83 -22.92 -2.57 10.90
C ASN A 83 -23.34 -3.09 12.27
N THR A 84 -22.40 -3.46 13.15
CA THR A 84 -22.70 -3.89 14.52
C THR A 84 -23.45 -2.82 15.30
N ARG A 85 -23.04 -1.55 15.19
CA ARG A 85 -23.72 -0.42 15.84
C ARG A 85 -25.14 -0.20 15.29
N LYS A 86 -25.32 -0.33 13.97
CA LYS A 86 -26.63 -0.21 13.34
C LYS A 86 -27.57 -1.31 13.83
N THR A 87 -27.10 -2.57 13.87
CA THR A 87 -27.88 -3.70 14.38
C THR A 87 -28.24 -3.53 15.84
N ALA A 88 -27.29 -3.13 16.70
CA ALA A 88 -27.56 -2.88 18.12
C ALA A 88 -28.60 -1.79 18.34
N ARG A 89 -28.60 -0.72 17.53
CA ARG A 89 -29.64 0.32 17.59
C ARG A 89 -31.01 -0.21 17.21
N LEU A 90 -31.10 -0.98 16.12
CA LEU A 90 -32.37 -1.55 15.66
C LEU A 90 -32.98 -2.50 16.70
N LEU A 91 -32.15 -3.29 17.37
CA LEU A 91 -32.60 -4.21 18.43
C LEU A 91 -33.08 -3.50 19.69
N ASN A 92 -32.50 -2.35 20.05
CA ASN A 92 -32.89 -1.58 21.23
C ASN A 92 -34.07 -0.61 21.00
N THR A 93 -34.53 -0.45 19.75
CA THR A 93 -35.70 0.37 19.39
C THR A 93 -36.97 -0.43 19.16
N ASN A 94 -36.92 -1.76 19.32
CA ASN A 94 -38.09 -2.65 19.39
C ASN A 94 -38.35 -3.05 20.84
#